data_AF-A0A4Y9Q0X4-F1
#
_entry.id   AF-A0A4Y9Q0X4-F1
#
_cell.length_a   1.000
_cell.length_b   1.000
_cell.length_c   1.000
_cell.angle_alpha   90.00
_cell.angle_beta   90.00
_cell.angle_gamma   90.00
#
_symmetry.space_group_name_H-M   'P 1'
#
loop_
_entity.id
_entity.type
_entity.pdbx_description
1 polymer ?
#
loop_
_entity_poly.entity_id
_entity_poly.type
_entity_poly.pdbx_seq_one_letter_code
_entity_poly.pdbx_strand_id
1 'polypeptide(L)'
;MLTAVIATRYVTPLREGGSLPGLMEADDLGTYVVKWRAAGQGVKVLVAEVVCGELARALDLPVPRLVTVDVAPELAVGEPDVEVQELLQRSAGRNLGLDYLPGALDFEAGADGVDPGLAGRVLWFDALVGNVDRSWRNPNMLFWHGGLQLIDHGAALTFHHNWPGARAAVGRPYDASAHALIECEPDVPAADAAL
;
A
#
# COMPACT_ATOMS: atom_id res chain seq x y z
N MET A 1 0.77 -2.96 17.44
CA MET A 1 1.44 -4.08 16.75
C MET A 1 0.46 -4.65 15.75
N LEU A 2 0.91 -5.01 14.55
CA LEU A 2 0.05 -5.64 13.55
C LEU A 2 -0.44 -7.00 14.05
N THR A 3 -1.67 -7.37 13.67
CA THR A 3 -2.21 -8.70 13.98
C THR A 3 -1.44 -9.74 13.17
N ALA A 4 -1.09 -10.86 13.79
CA ALA A 4 -0.42 -11.97 13.13
C ALA A 4 -1.43 -13.05 12.75
N VAL A 5 -1.36 -13.54 11.52
CA VAL A 5 -2.19 -14.61 10.96
C VAL A 5 -1.31 -15.63 10.26
N ILE A 6 -1.81 -16.86 10.12
CA ILE A 6 -1.10 -17.95 9.44
C ILE A 6 -1.78 -18.20 8.10
N ALA A 7 -1.02 -18.17 7.00
CA ALA A 7 -1.56 -18.50 5.69
C ALA A 7 -2.00 -19.97 5.66
N THR A 8 -3.23 -20.21 5.22
CA THR A 8 -3.82 -21.55 5.12
C THR A 8 -3.92 -22.01 3.67
N ARG A 9 -4.11 -21.08 2.73
CA ARG A 9 -4.21 -21.38 1.30
C ARG A 9 -3.67 -20.26 0.44
N TYR A 10 -2.84 -20.61 -0.54
CA TYR A 10 -2.52 -19.72 -1.64
C TYR A 10 -3.61 -19.78 -2.70
N VAL A 11 -4.17 -18.63 -3.07
CA VAL A 11 -5.33 -18.55 -3.97
C VAL A 11 -4.88 -18.31 -5.41
N THR A 12 -4.15 -17.22 -5.65
CA THR A 12 -3.69 -16.83 -6.99
C THR A 12 -2.63 -15.72 -6.90
N PRO A 13 -1.74 -15.59 -7.89
CA PRO A 13 -0.91 -14.40 -8.04
C PRO A 13 -1.75 -13.22 -8.55
N LEU A 14 -1.48 -12.03 -8.00
CA LEU A 14 -1.97 -10.77 -8.54
C LEU A 14 -0.87 -10.20 -9.43
N ARG A 15 -1.12 -10.19 -10.74
CA ARG A 15 -0.14 -9.78 -11.77
C ARG A 15 -0.10 -8.26 -11.93
N GLU A 16 0.14 -7.56 -10.82
CA GLU A 16 0.31 -6.12 -10.78
C GLU A 16 1.80 -5.78 -10.66
N GLY A 17 2.35 -5.16 -11.70
CA GLY A 17 3.73 -4.67 -11.72
C GLY A 17 4.79 -5.75 -11.45
N GLY A 18 5.96 -5.32 -10.97
CA GLY A 18 7.12 -6.19 -10.75
C GLY A 18 7.19 -6.85 -9.37
N SER A 19 6.25 -6.57 -8.46
CA SER A 19 6.25 -7.09 -7.08
C SER A 19 5.49 -8.41 -6.93
N LEU A 20 4.61 -8.74 -7.88
CA LEU A 20 3.84 -9.98 -8.00
C LEU A 20 3.20 -10.42 -6.67
N PRO A 21 2.38 -9.57 -6.00
CA PRO A 21 1.75 -9.93 -4.75
C PRO A 21 0.83 -11.16 -4.90
N GLY A 22 0.55 -11.86 -3.81
CA GLY A 22 -0.29 -13.06 -3.82
C GLY A 22 -1.54 -12.91 -2.97
N LEU A 23 -2.65 -13.47 -3.45
CA LEU A 23 -3.86 -13.58 -2.65
C LEU A 23 -3.80 -14.84 -1.78
N MET A 24 -3.98 -14.70 -0.47
CA MET A 24 -3.95 -15.80 0.50
C MET A 24 -5.17 -15.77 1.42
N GLU A 25 -5.67 -16.95 1.77
CA GLU A 25 -6.57 -17.15 2.91
C GLU A 25 -5.74 -17.44 4.16
N ALA A 26 -6.26 -17.06 5.33
CA ALA A 26 -5.59 -17.28 6.61
C ALA A 26 -6.47 -18.00 7.64
N ASP A 27 -5.89 -18.31 8.79
CA ASP A 27 -6.51 -19.06 9.89
C ASP A 27 -7.61 -18.29 10.63
N ASP A 28 -7.64 -16.96 10.49
CA ASP A 28 -8.69 -16.09 11.00
C ASP A 28 -9.91 -15.96 10.05
N LEU A 29 -9.97 -16.79 9.02
CA LEU A 29 -10.98 -16.75 7.94
C LEU A 29 -10.91 -15.48 7.07
N GLY A 30 -9.87 -14.67 7.21
CA GLY A 30 -9.58 -13.50 6.38
C GLY A 30 -8.95 -13.87 5.04
N THR A 31 -9.01 -12.94 4.09
CA THR A 31 -8.32 -13.01 2.80
C THR A 31 -7.43 -11.77 2.65
N TYR A 32 -6.18 -11.99 2.25
CA TYR A 32 -5.14 -10.97 2.27
C TYR A 32 -4.39 -10.90 0.95
N VAL A 33 -4.12 -9.66 0.50
CA VAL A 33 -3.09 -9.38 -0.50
C VAL A 33 -1.75 -9.39 0.22
N VAL A 34 -0.88 -10.34 -0.11
CA VAL A 34 0.40 -10.55 0.54
C VAL A 34 1.52 -9.98 -0.32
N LYS A 35 2.27 -9.03 0.25
CA LYS A 35 3.51 -8.48 -0.32
C LYS A 35 4.70 -9.27 0.19
N TRP A 36 5.47 -9.82 -0.74
CA TRP A 36 6.54 -10.76 -0.45
C TRP A 36 7.81 -10.10 0.08
N ARG A 37 8.36 -10.62 1.19
CA ARG A 37 9.65 -10.16 1.74
C ARG A 37 10.83 -10.34 0.78
N ALA A 38 10.75 -11.32 -0.12
CA ALA A 38 11.80 -11.61 -1.08
C ALA A 38 11.58 -10.91 -2.44
N ALA A 39 10.55 -10.08 -2.62
CA ALA A 39 10.35 -9.31 -3.85
C ALA A 39 11.56 -8.41 -4.14
N GLY A 40 11.83 -8.13 -5.42
CA GLY A 40 13.02 -7.38 -5.87
C GLY A 40 13.16 -5.97 -5.28
N GLN A 41 12.05 -5.38 -4.86
CA GLN A 41 11.98 -4.08 -4.18
C GLN A 41 12.59 -4.11 -2.75
N GLY A 42 12.63 -5.30 -2.14
CA GLY A 42 13.22 -5.55 -0.83
C GLY A 42 12.39 -5.09 0.36
N VAL A 43 12.84 -5.51 1.55
CA VAL A 43 12.10 -5.31 2.82
C VAL A 43 11.88 -3.84 3.17
N LYS A 44 12.71 -2.91 2.67
CA LYS A 44 12.56 -1.46 2.94
C LYS A 44 11.20 -0.93 2.46
N VAL A 45 10.72 -1.40 1.32
CA VAL A 45 9.41 -1.02 0.77
C VAL A 45 8.28 -1.54 1.65
N LEU A 46 8.43 -2.75 2.22
CA LEU A 46 7.46 -3.27 3.21
C LEU A 46 7.47 -2.46 4.51
N VAL A 47 8.63 -1.99 4.95
CA VAL A 47 8.73 -1.11 6.12
C VAL A 47 8.04 0.22 5.86
N ALA A 48 8.23 0.81 4.67
CA ALA A 48 7.54 2.02 4.27
C ALA A 48 6.02 1.83 4.22
N GLU A 49 5.54 0.71 3.67
CA GLU A 49 4.13 0.35 3.68
C GLU A 49 3.57 0.29 5.11
N VAL A 50 4.26 -0.38 6.02
CA VAL A 50 3.83 -0.49 7.42
C VAL A 50 3.80 0.88 8.10
N VAL A 51 4.86 1.66 7.97
CA VAL A 51 4.96 2.98 8.63
C VAL A 51 3.90 3.92 8.08
N CYS A 52 3.77 4.02 6.76
CA CYS A 52 2.83 4.93 6.12
C CYS A 52 1.39 4.47 6.31
N GLY A 53 1.09 3.18 6.16
CA GLY A 53 -0.25 2.65 6.37
C GLY A 53 -0.72 2.83 7.83
N GLU A 54 0.13 2.59 8.81
CA GLU A 54 -0.22 2.82 10.21
C GLU A 54 -0.34 4.32 10.56
N LEU A 55 0.48 5.19 9.95
CA LEU A 55 0.29 6.64 10.07
C LEU A 55 -1.04 7.09 9.46
N ALA A 56 -1.35 6.65 8.24
CA ALA A 56 -2.61 6.95 7.56
C ALA A 56 -3.81 6.50 8.41
N ARG A 57 -3.76 5.28 8.95
CA ARG A 57 -4.78 4.76 9.86
C ARG A 57 -4.92 5.60 11.13
N ALA A 58 -3.80 6.05 11.71
CA ALA A 58 -3.82 6.92 12.89
C ALA A 58 -4.35 8.33 12.59
N LEU A 59 -4.24 8.77 11.35
CA LEU A 59 -4.86 9.97 10.81
C LEU A 59 -6.27 9.70 10.26
N ASP A 60 -6.94 8.60 10.61
CA ASP A 60 -8.29 8.28 10.12
C ASP A 60 -8.45 8.37 8.59
N LEU A 61 -7.39 8.06 7.83
CA LEU A 61 -7.45 7.91 6.38
C LEU A 61 -7.90 6.48 6.04
N PRO A 62 -8.64 6.31 4.93
CA PRO A 62 -9.19 5.01 4.59
C PRO A 62 -8.10 4.13 3.97
N VAL A 63 -7.48 3.27 4.78
CA VAL A 63 -6.51 2.27 4.32
C VAL A 63 -7.02 0.87 4.68
N PRO A 64 -6.78 -0.15 3.84
CA PRO A 64 -7.00 -1.53 4.25
C PRO A 64 -6.16 -1.87 5.47
N ARG A 65 -6.69 -2.70 6.35
CA ARG A 65 -5.97 -3.14 7.55
C ARG A 65 -4.72 -3.92 7.16
N LEU A 66 -3.62 -3.65 7.87
CA LEU A 66 -2.37 -4.38 7.73
C LEU A 66 -2.29 -5.54 8.74
N VAL A 67 -1.74 -6.66 8.30
CA VAL A 67 -1.43 -7.84 9.12
C VAL A 67 -0.04 -8.36 8.79
N THR A 68 0.53 -9.18 9.67
CA THR A 68 1.66 -10.03 9.30
C THR A 68 1.15 -11.42 8.96
N VAL A 69 1.57 -11.97 7.83
CA VAL A 69 1.16 -13.30 7.36
C VAL A 69 2.35 -14.23 7.44
N ASP A 70 2.29 -15.24 8.28
CA ASP A 70 3.30 -16.29 8.35
C ASP A 70 2.98 -17.37 7.30
N VAL A 71 3.87 -17.53 6.33
CA VAL A 71 3.69 -18.36 5.12
C VAL A 71 4.56 -19.61 5.19
N ALA A 72 3.95 -20.78 5.12
CA ALA A 72 4.64 -22.06 5.06
C ALA A 72 5.21 -22.32 3.65
N PRO A 73 6.44 -22.84 3.50
CA PRO A 73 7.06 -23.06 2.19
C PRO A 73 6.27 -24.03 1.30
N GLU A 74 5.49 -24.94 1.88
CA GLU A 74 4.68 -25.92 1.16
C GLU A 74 3.55 -25.27 0.34
N LEU A 75 3.10 -24.06 0.73
CA LEU A 75 2.06 -23.33 0.00
C LEU A 75 2.52 -22.86 -1.39
N ALA A 76 3.83 -22.79 -1.63
CA ALA A 76 4.38 -22.42 -2.93
C ALA A 76 4.28 -23.54 -3.98
N VAL A 77 4.15 -24.80 -3.56
CA VAL A 77 4.20 -25.98 -4.46
C VAL A 77 3.05 -25.98 -5.47
N GLY A 78 1.92 -25.36 -5.13
CA GLY A 78 0.75 -25.27 -5.99
C GLY A 78 0.83 -24.22 -7.11
N GLU A 79 1.81 -23.31 -7.08
CA GLU A 79 1.96 -22.27 -8.10
C GLU A 79 2.62 -22.83 -9.37
N PRO A 80 1.96 -22.80 -10.55
CA PRO A 80 2.52 -23.30 -11.80
C PRO A 80 3.61 -22.43 -12.41
N ASP A 81 3.60 -21.12 -12.15
CA ASP A 81 4.61 -20.18 -12.64
C ASP A 81 5.88 -20.29 -11.79
N VAL A 82 6.96 -20.79 -12.40
CA VAL A 82 8.21 -21.10 -11.69
C VAL A 82 8.80 -19.85 -11.02
N GLU A 83 8.69 -18.68 -11.64
CA GLU A 83 9.25 -17.45 -11.07
C GLU A 83 8.47 -17.01 -9.82
N VAL A 84 7.14 -17.13 -9.86
CA VAL A 84 6.26 -16.84 -8.73
C VAL A 84 6.47 -17.88 -7.63
N GLN A 85 6.54 -19.17 -7.98
CA GLN A 85 6.80 -20.26 -7.03
C GLN A 85 8.13 -20.05 -6.28
N GLU A 86 9.22 -19.73 -7.00
CA GLU A 86 10.52 -19.45 -6.38
C GLU A 86 10.47 -18.22 -5.46
N LEU A 87 9.71 -17.19 -5.85
CA LEU A 87 9.48 -16.01 -5.03
C LEU A 87 8.75 -16.36 -3.71
N LEU A 88 7.71 -17.20 -3.77
CA LEU A 88 6.98 -17.67 -2.60
C LEU A 88 7.88 -18.52 -1.69
N GLN A 89 8.64 -19.47 -2.24
CA GLN A 89 9.56 -20.32 -1.48
C GLN A 89 10.62 -19.50 -0.73
N ARG A 90 11.23 -18.52 -1.41
CA ARG A 90 12.18 -17.58 -0.79
C ARG A 90 11.53 -16.65 0.24
N SER A 91 10.21 -16.50 0.17
CA SER A 91 9.42 -15.68 1.08
C SER A 91 8.80 -16.47 2.23
N ALA A 92 9.14 -17.76 2.40
CA ALA A 92 8.69 -18.53 3.55
C ALA A 92 8.99 -17.81 4.88
N GLY A 93 8.05 -17.91 5.83
CA GLY A 93 8.02 -17.12 7.05
C GLY A 93 7.18 -15.86 6.92
N ARG A 94 7.56 -14.81 7.65
CA ARG A 94 6.73 -13.62 7.85
C ARG A 94 6.74 -12.66 6.67
N ASN A 95 5.56 -12.35 6.15
CA ASN A 95 5.30 -11.38 5.10
C ASN A 95 4.30 -10.30 5.57
N LEU A 96 4.09 -9.28 4.74
CA LEU A 96 3.10 -8.24 4.98
C LEU A 96 1.82 -8.57 4.23
N GLY A 97 0.69 -8.59 4.94
CA GLY A 97 -0.63 -8.72 4.36
C GLY A 97 -1.41 -7.43 4.49
N LEU A 98 -2.25 -7.16 3.48
CA LEU A 98 -3.27 -6.13 3.48
C LEU A 98 -4.61 -6.82 3.29
N ASP A 99 -5.66 -6.37 3.98
CA ASP A 99 -7.02 -6.89 3.74
C ASP A 99 -7.32 -6.84 2.23
N TYR A 100 -7.70 -7.98 1.67
CA TYR A 100 -8.25 -8.01 0.32
C TYR A 100 -9.65 -7.41 0.37
N LEU A 101 -9.97 -6.55 -0.61
CA LEU A 101 -11.25 -5.86 -0.70
C LEU A 101 -12.06 -6.44 -1.89
N PRO A 102 -12.92 -7.45 -1.67
CA PRO A 102 -13.64 -8.10 -2.76
C PRO A 102 -14.56 -7.11 -3.47
N GLY A 103 -14.48 -7.06 -4.80
CA GLY A 103 -15.30 -6.17 -5.62
C GLY A 103 -14.88 -4.70 -5.58
N ALA A 104 -13.72 -4.38 -5.01
CA ALA A 104 -13.12 -3.06 -5.16
C ALA A 104 -12.78 -2.79 -6.64
N LEU A 105 -12.89 -1.53 -7.03
CA LEU A 105 -12.54 -1.05 -8.37
C LEU A 105 -11.30 -0.17 -8.26
N ASP A 106 -10.46 -0.15 -9.28
CA ASP A 106 -9.37 0.82 -9.36
C ASP A 106 -9.94 2.24 -9.39
N PHE A 107 -9.31 3.15 -8.65
CA PHE A 107 -9.66 4.56 -8.72
C PHE A 107 -9.10 5.16 -10.02
N GLU A 108 -9.97 5.81 -10.79
CA GLU A 108 -9.58 6.58 -11.97
C GLU A 108 -9.42 8.06 -11.59
N ALA A 109 -8.25 8.65 -11.88
CA ALA A 109 -8.04 10.07 -11.65
C ALA A 109 -8.98 10.92 -12.50
N GLY A 110 -9.49 12.01 -11.93
CA GLY A 110 -10.55 12.82 -12.54
C GLY A 110 -11.95 12.24 -12.38
N ALA A 111 -12.12 11.09 -11.71
CA ALA A 111 -13.43 10.61 -11.33
C ALA A 111 -14.10 11.55 -10.32
N ASP A 112 -15.35 11.91 -10.61
CA ASP A 112 -16.20 12.67 -9.70
C ASP A 112 -16.52 11.84 -8.43
N GLY A 113 -16.64 12.51 -7.28
CA GLY A 113 -17.19 11.90 -6.06
C GLY A 113 -16.22 11.72 -4.89
N VAL A 114 -14.98 12.19 -5.00
CA VAL A 114 -14.10 12.35 -3.83
C VAL A 114 -14.38 13.69 -3.17
N ASP A 115 -14.70 13.67 -1.87
CA ASP A 115 -14.89 14.88 -1.07
C ASP A 115 -13.60 15.73 -1.04
N PRO A 116 -13.66 17.06 -1.29
CA PRO A 116 -12.50 17.95 -1.23
C PRO A 116 -11.73 17.91 0.09
N GLY A 117 -12.42 17.70 1.22
CA GLY A 117 -11.80 17.55 2.53
C GLY A 117 -10.98 16.26 2.64
N LEU A 118 -11.54 15.12 2.20
CA LEU A 118 -10.78 13.86 2.12
C LEU A 118 -9.59 14.00 1.15
N ALA A 119 -9.80 14.58 -0.03
CA ALA A 119 -8.73 14.81 -1.00
C ALA A 119 -7.60 15.67 -0.42
N GLY A 120 -7.95 16.73 0.33
CA GLY A 120 -7.01 17.58 1.06
C GLY A 120 -6.17 16.80 2.08
N ARG A 121 -6.80 15.94 2.87
CA ARG A 121 -6.10 15.11 3.88
C ARG A 121 -5.18 14.06 3.24
N VAL A 122 -5.60 13.45 2.13
CA VAL A 122 -4.75 12.50 1.38
C VAL A 122 -3.54 13.19 0.80
N LEU A 123 -3.73 14.34 0.11
CA LEU A 123 -2.62 15.11 -0.46
C LEU A 123 -1.66 15.60 0.63
N TRP A 124 -2.19 16.10 1.75
CA TRP A 124 -1.38 16.51 2.91
C TRP A 124 -0.55 15.34 3.46
N PHE A 125 -1.17 14.16 3.58
CA PHE A 125 -0.48 12.96 4.06
C PHE A 125 0.62 12.50 3.09
N ASP A 126 0.35 12.47 1.78
CA ASP A 126 1.36 12.11 0.79
C ASP A 126 2.52 13.12 0.76
N ALA A 127 2.25 14.40 1.00
CA ALA A 127 3.28 15.40 1.20
C ALA A 127 4.12 15.14 2.47
N LEU A 128 3.49 14.79 3.59
CA LEU A 128 4.16 14.45 4.85
C LEU A 128 5.12 13.26 4.70
N VAL A 129 4.68 12.19 4.03
CA VAL A 129 5.50 10.97 3.84
C VAL A 129 6.37 11.02 2.58
N GLY A 130 6.25 12.07 1.77
CA GLY A 130 6.98 12.22 0.51
C GLY A 130 6.62 11.17 -0.54
N ASN A 131 5.35 10.79 -0.62
CA ASN A 131 4.83 9.80 -1.58
C ASN A 131 4.54 10.47 -2.93
N VAL A 132 5.49 10.37 -3.85
CA VAL A 132 5.34 10.92 -5.21
C VAL A 132 4.72 9.93 -6.20
N ASP A 133 4.50 8.69 -5.78
CA ASP A 133 4.01 7.63 -6.64
C ASP A 133 2.48 7.71 -6.85
N ARG A 134 1.76 8.30 -5.88
CA ARG A 134 0.32 8.57 -5.98
C ARG A 134 0.04 9.66 -7.01
N SER A 135 -0.09 9.24 -8.25
CA SER A 135 -0.24 10.12 -9.41
C SER A 135 -1.44 9.74 -10.26
N TRP A 136 -1.88 10.62 -11.15
CA TRP A 136 -2.99 10.31 -12.07
C TRP A 136 -2.73 9.09 -12.97
N ARG A 137 -1.46 8.69 -13.17
CA ARG A 137 -1.07 7.48 -13.91
C ARG A 137 -1.08 6.22 -13.07
N ASN A 138 -0.77 6.38 -11.78
CA ASN A 138 -0.72 5.29 -10.82
C ASN A 138 -1.38 5.76 -9.51
N PRO A 139 -2.72 5.79 -9.44
CA PRO A 139 -3.38 6.37 -8.28
C PRO A 139 -3.15 5.58 -6.99
N ASN A 140 -2.81 4.29 -7.08
CA ASN A 140 -2.66 3.39 -5.93
C ASN A 140 -3.83 3.55 -4.93
N MET A 141 -5.04 3.63 -5.47
CA MET A 141 -6.27 3.80 -4.71
C MET A 141 -7.34 2.91 -5.31
N LEU A 142 -8.24 2.44 -4.46
CA LEU A 142 -9.40 1.67 -4.84
C LEU A 142 -10.66 2.40 -4.40
N PHE A 143 -11.77 2.12 -5.07
CA PHE A 143 -13.11 2.44 -4.61
C PHE A 143 -13.80 1.16 -4.14
N TRP A 144 -14.22 1.14 -2.87
CA TRP A 144 -14.83 -0.04 -2.25
C TRP A 144 -16.01 0.38 -1.37
N HIS A 145 -17.17 -0.25 -1.59
CA HIS A 145 -18.43 0.05 -0.89
C HIS A 145 -18.79 1.55 -0.78
N GLY A 146 -18.51 2.33 -1.82
CA GLY A 146 -18.84 3.76 -1.84
C GLY A 146 -17.76 4.68 -1.25
N GLY A 147 -16.60 4.16 -0.85
CA GLY A 147 -15.51 4.95 -0.28
C GLY A 147 -14.16 4.68 -0.95
N LEU A 148 -13.31 5.70 -0.94
CA LEU A 148 -11.92 5.60 -1.35
C LEU A 148 -11.13 4.71 -0.37
N GLN A 149 -10.12 4.00 -0.86
CA GLN A 149 -9.17 3.20 -0.07
C GLN A 149 -7.77 3.45 -0.61
N LEU A 150 -6.84 3.92 0.22
CA LEU A 150 -5.45 4.15 -0.17
C LEU A 150 -4.68 2.84 -0.02
N ILE A 151 -4.00 2.45 -1.09
CA ILE A 151 -3.11 1.30 -1.11
C ILE A 151 -1.71 1.73 -1.54
N ASP A 152 -0.78 0.79 -1.45
CA ASP A 152 0.59 0.87 -1.92
C ASP A 152 1.36 2.15 -1.55
N HIS A 153 1.80 2.20 -0.30
CA HIS A 153 2.67 3.25 0.23
C HIS A 153 4.15 2.88 0.17
N GLY A 154 4.50 1.78 -0.50
CA GLY A 154 5.86 1.25 -0.54
C GLY A 154 6.90 2.19 -1.17
N ALA A 155 6.45 3.11 -2.04
CA ALA A 155 7.28 4.13 -2.68
C ALA A 155 7.42 5.43 -1.86
N ALA A 156 6.78 5.53 -0.68
CA ALA A 156 6.94 6.66 0.24
C ALA A 156 8.26 6.58 1.02
N LEU A 157 8.58 7.65 1.78
CA LEU A 157 9.76 7.73 2.65
C LEU A 157 11.10 7.43 1.93
N THR A 158 11.20 7.78 0.64
CA THR A 158 12.33 7.40 -0.25
C THR A 158 13.73 7.68 0.31
N PHE A 159 13.86 8.61 1.26
CA PHE A 159 15.10 8.85 2.00
C PHE A 159 15.65 7.62 2.73
N HIS A 160 14.86 6.59 3.06
CA HIS A 160 15.36 5.35 3.69
C HIS A 160 16.28 4.53 2.77
N HIS A 161 16.31 4.87 1.47
CA HIS A 161 17.28 4.33 0.52
C HIS A 161 18.61 5.10 0.56
N ASN A 162 18.63 6.32 1.10
CA ASN A 162 19.82 7.18 1.23
C ASN A 162 19.78 8.05 2.52
N TRP A 163 20.06 7.42 3.66
CA TRP A 163 20.03 8.07 4.98
C TRP A 163 20.85 9.36 5.12
N PRO A 164 22.07 9.48 4.55
CA PRO A 164 22.83 10.73 4.59
C PRO A 164 22.06 11.94 4.03
N GLY A 165 21.16 11.73 3.05
CA GLY A 165 20.34 12.77 2.44
C GLY A 165 19.02 13.05 3.17
N ALA A 166 18.67 12.32 4.23
CA ALA A 166 17.34 12.38 4.84
C ALA A 166 16.97 13.77 5.34
N ARG A 167 17.90 14.50 5.96
CA ARG A 167 17.63 15.88 6.43
C ARG A 167 17.24 16.83 5.31
N ALA A 168 17.85 16.67 4.13
CA ALA A 168 17.50 17.47 2.96
C ALA A 168 16.17 17.04 2.34
N ALA A 169 15.82 15.75 2.42
CA ALA A 169 14.56 15.22 1.92
C ALA A 169 13.35 15.78 2.69
N VAL A 170 13.44 15.87 4.02
CA VAL A 170 12.34 16.39 4.88
C VAL A 170 12.04 17.86 4.63
N GLY A 171 13.02 18.66 4.20
CA GLY A 171 12.83 20.08 3.86
C GLY A 171 12.48 20.35 2.40
N ARG A 172 12.36 19.32 1.57
CA ARG A 172 12.09 19.47 0.14
C ARG A 172 10.60 19.79 -0.08
N PRO A 173 10.25 20.81 -0.89
CA PRO A 173 8.86 21.03 -1.28
C PRO A 173 8.27 19.80 -1.98
N TYR A 174 7.04 19.45 -1.64
CA TYR A 174 6.30 18.40 -2.32
C TYR A 174 5.66 18.96 -3.60
N ASP A 175 5.91 18.32 -4.74
CA ASP A 175 5.29 18.67 -6.02
C ASP A 175 4.01 17.84 -6.21
N ALA A 176 2.86 18.48 -6.03
CA ALA A 176 1.56 17.85 -6.17
C ALA A 176 0.96 17.95 -7.59
N SER A 177 1.70 18.48 -8.57
CA SER A 177 1.16 18.77 -9.91
C SER A 177 0.62 17.53 -10.64
N ALA A 178 1.17 16.35 -10.34
CA ALA A 178 0.73 15.09 -10.92
C ALA A 178 -0.16 14.25 -9.98
N HIS A 179 -0.52 14.79 -8.81
CA HIS A 179 -1.22 14.03 -7.76
C HIS A 179 -2.60 13.56 -8.24
N ALA A 180 -2.97 12.31 -7.94
CA ALA A 180 -4.18 11.67 -8.46
C ALA A 180 -5.49 12.40 -8.09
N LEU A 181 -5.49 13.12 -6.96
CA LEU A 181 -6.66 13.85 -6.45
C LEU A 181 -6.56 15.37 -6.68
N ILE A 182 -5.63 15.85 -7.51
CA ILE A 182 -5.45 17.30 -7.70
C ILE A 182 -6.69 17.97 -8.31
N GLU A 183 -7.42 17.25 -9.17
CA GLU A 183 -8.65 17.71 -9.81
C GLU A 183 -9.88 17.63 -8.88
N CYS A 184 -9.74 17.03 -7.70
CA CYS A 184 -10.81 16.94 -6.69
C CYS A 184 -10.87 18.18 -5.77
N GLU A 185 -10.25 19.29 -6.18
CA GLU A 185 -10.16 20.55 -5.43
C GLU A 185 -9.72 20.37 -3.95
N PRO A 186 -8.58 19.69 -3.68
CA PRO A 186 -8.20 19.28 -2.33
C PRO A 186 -8.05 20.47 -1.36
N ASP A 187 -8.78 20.44 -0.24
CA ASP A 187 -8.70 21.45 0.82
C ASP A 187 -7.53 21.18 1.78
N VAL A 188 -6.32 21.37 1.25
CA VAL A 188 -5.06 21.18 1.99
C VAL A 188 -4.93 22.13 3.20
N PRO A 189 -5.31 23.42 3.12
CA PRO A 189 -5.29 24.30 4.29
C PRO A 189 -6.16 23.81 5.45
N ALA A 190 -7.35 23.28 5.17
CA ALA A 190 -8.18 22.70 6.22
C ALA A 190 -7.56 21.43 6.82
N ALA A 191 -6.93 20.58 5.99
CA ALA A 191 -6.20 19.42 6.46
C ALA A 191 -5.03 19.80 7.38
N ASP A 192 -4.22 20.81 7.01
CA ASP A 192 -3.09 21.30 7.79
C ASP A 192 -3.51 21.91 9.14
N ALA A 193 -4.69 22.53 9.21
CA ALA A 193 -5.23 23.04 10.46
C ALA A 193 -5.74 21.94 11.41
N ALA A 194 -6.02 20.74 10.89
CA ALA A 194 -6.70 19.67 11.62
C ALA A 194 -5.78 18.50 12.07
N LEU A 195 -4.61 18.32 11.44
CA LEU A 195 -3.70 17.19 11.65
C LEU A 195 -2.36 17.63 12.28
#